data_AF-A0A8K0TYN5-F1
#
_entry.id   AF-A0A8K0TYN5-F1
#
_cell.length_a   1.000
_cell.length_b   1.000
_cell.length_c   1.000
_cell.angle_alpha   90.00
_cell.angle_beta   90.00
_cell.angle_gamma   90.00
#
_symmetry.space_group_name_H-M   'P 1'
#
loop_
_entity.id
_entity.type
_entity.pdbx_description
1 polymer ?
#
loop_
_entity_poly.entity_id
_entity_poly.type
_entity_poly.pdbx_seq_one_letter_code
_entity_poly.pdbx_strand_id
1 'polypeptide(L)'
;MPAPPYLPYILYSTALISVSIHLLWQRKAAEEDRARHDAQISILEDLAQRLRSGAPMTDEEVNGLRHLARIHGEGEAPQKRTGSEGGVRWTDAIRGRKVVNSDKSTNAEWEQKDLEQVRTELEKERRH
;
A
#
# COMPACT_ATOMS: atom_id res chain seq x y z
N MET A 1 34.18 -11.41 -22.77
CA MET A 1 32.85 -11.50 -23.42
C MET A 1 32.28 -10.09 -23.46
N PRO A 2 31.97 -9.52 -24.64
CA PRO A 2 31.33 -8.21 -24.71
C PRO A 2 29.94 -8.27 -24.06
N ALA A 3 29.57 -7.23 -23.31
CA ALA A 3 28.26 -7.15 -22.69
C ALA A 3 27.16 -7.16 -23.76
N PRO A 4 26.03 -7.85 -23.54
CA PRO A 4 24.93 -7.87 -24.50
C PRO A 4 24.39 -6.44 -24.70
N PRO A 5 24.18 -6.00 -25.96
CA PRO A 5 23.97 -4.60 -26.32
C PRO A 5 22.67 -3.98 -25.74
N TYR A 6 21.70 -4.81 -25.35
CA TYR A 6 20.40 -4.37 -24.84
C TYR A 6 20.29 -4.33 -23.32
N LEU A 7 21.28 -4.88 -22.62
CA LEU A 7 21.30 -4.93 -21.16
C LEU A 7 21.21 -3.54 -20.48
N PRO A 8 21.91 -2.48 -20.94
CA PRO A 8 21.71 -1.15 -20.36
C PRO A 8 20.26 -0.66 -20.52
N TYR A 9 19.62 -0.87 -21.67
CA TYR A 9 18.24 -0.43 -21.91
C TYR A 9 17.24 -1.11 -20.99
N ILE A 10 17.40 -2.41 -20.74
CA ILE A 10 16.55 -3.17 -19.81
C ILE A 10 16.75 -2.70 -18.37
N LEU A 11 18.00 -2.41 -17.97
CA LEU A 11 18.28 -1.88 -16.64
C LEU A 11 17.68 -0.48 -16.45
N TYR A 12 17.81 0.41 -17.44
CA TYR A 12 17.25 1.75 -17.36
C TYR A 12 15.72 1.75 -17.37
N SER A 13 15.09 0.95 -18.22
CA SER A 13 13.62 0.88 -18.26
C SER A 13 13.05 0.29 -16.97
N THR A 14 13.67 -0.76 -16.44
CA THR A 14 13.23 -1.36 -15.16
C THR A 14 13.48 -0.43 -13.97
N ALA A 15 14.61 0.27 -13.93
CA ALA A 15 14.88 1.28 -12.91
C ALA A 15 13.86 2.43 -12.97
N LEU A 16 13.55 2.93 -14.17
CA LEU A 16 12.54 3.97 -14.37
C LEU A 16 11.16 3.53 -13.89
N ILE A 17 10.72 2.33 -14.27
CA ILE A 17 9.43 1.78 -13.83
C ILE A 17 9.41 1.59 -12.32
N SER A 18 10.49 1.04 -11.74
CA SER A 18 10.62 0.84 -10.29
C SER A 18 10.51 2.15 -9.51
N VAL A 19 11.27 3.18 -9.93
CA VAL A 19 11.22 4.51 -9.31
C VAL A 19 9.85 5.16 -9.49
N SER A 20 9.24 5.02 -10.67
CA SER A 20 7.91 5.58 -10.94
C SER A 20 6.84 4.98 -10.03
N ILE A 21 6.85 3.66 -9.87
CA ILE A 21 5.92 2.95 -8.97
C ILE A 21 6.17 3.36 -7.52
N HIS A 22 7.44 3.45 -7.12
CA HIS A 22 7.80 3.85 -5.75
C HIS A 22 7.30 5.27 -5.42
N LEU A 23 7.49 6.22 -6.33
CA LEU A 23 7.01 7.60 -6.17
C LEU A 23 5.49 7.67 -6.11
N LEU A 24 4.79 6.86 -6.91
CA LEU A 24 3.33 6.78 -6.87
C LEU A 24 2.83 6.27 -5.51
N TRP A 25 3.48 5.25 -4.96
CA TRP A 25 3.17 4.75 -3.62
C TRP A 25 3.47 5.76 -2.53
N GLN A 26 4.59 6.47 -2.61
CA GLN A 26 4.91 7.55 -1.67
C GLN A 26 3.85 8.66 -1.70
N ARG A 27 3.40 9.04 -2.91
CA ARG A 27 2.34 10.04 -3.04
C ARG A 27 1.03 9.58 -2.39
N LYS A 28 0.60 8.34 -2.66
CA LYS A 28 -0.61 7.78 -2.05
C LYS A 28 -0.52 7.69 -0.52
N ALA A 29 0.62 7.23 0.00
CA ALA A 29 0.84 7.16 1.44
C ALA A 29 0.75 8.56 2.08
N ALA A 30 1.37 9.57 1.45
CA ALA A 30 1.29 10.95 1.94
C ALA A 30 -0.13 11.54 1.86
N GLU A 31 -0.92 11.19 0.85
CA GLU A 31 -2.33 11.60 0.75
C GLU A 31 -3.18 10.95 1.87
N GLU A 32 -2.94 9.67 2.16
CA GLU A 32 -3.62 8.95 3.23
C GLU A 32 -3.25 9.48 4.63
N ASP A 33 -1.96 9.74 4.87
CA ASP A 33 -1.48 10.34 6.12
C ASP A 33 -2.11 11.71 6.35
N ARG A 34 -2.24 12.53 5.29
CA ARG A 34 -2.93 13.83 5.37
C ARG A 34 -4.39 13.67 5.74
N ALA A 35 -5.12 12.78 5.06
CA ALA A 35 -6.53 12.54 5.37
C ALA A 35 -6.73 12.04 6.81
N ARG A 36 -5.83 11.18 7.30
CA ARG A 36 -5.83 10.69 8.69
C ARG A 36 -5.63 11.84 9.69
N HIS A 37 -4.66 12.72 9.45
CA HIS A 37 -4.42 13.88 10.32
C HIS A 37 -5.55 14.90 10.27
N ASP A 38 -6.13 15.17 9.10
CA ASP A 38 -7.27 16.08 8.96
C ASP A 38 -8.48 15.59 9.77
N ALA A 39 -8.75 14.28 9.75
CA ALA A 39 -9.79 13.68 10.58
C ALA A 39 -9.51 13.84 12.09
N GLN A 40 -8.26 13.64 12.53
CA GLN A 40 -7.87 13.86 13.94
C GLN A 40 -8.06 15.31 14.37
N ILE A 41 -7.63 16.25 13.52
CA ILE A 41 -7.77 17.68 13.77
C ILE A 41 -9.25 18.02 13.93
N SER A 42 -10.11 17.54 13.03
CA SER A 42 -11.56 17.77 13.10
C SER A 42 -12.18 17.25 14.40
N ILE A 43 -11.80 16.05 14.86
CA ILE A 43 -12.29 15.49 16.12
C ILE A 43 -11.82 16.33 17.33
N LEU A 44 -10.55 16.71 17.34
CA LEU A 44 -9.97 17.51 18.43
C LEU A 44 -10.52 18.93 18.46
N GLU A 45 -10.82 19.50 17.30
CA GLU A 45 -11.42 20.82 17.17
C GLU A 45 -12.88 20.82 17.65
N ASP A 46 -13.68 19.80 17.31
CA ASP A 46 -15.03 19.62 17.87
C ASP A 46 -14.99 19.49 19.39
N LEU A 47 -14.06 18.68 19.91
CA LEU A 47 -13.86 18.52 21.36
C LEU A 47 -13.46 19.85 22.02
N ALA A 48 -12.52 20.59 21.42
CA ALA A 48 -12.11 21.90 21.93
C ALA A 48 -13.27 22.91 21.94
N GLN A 49 -14.12 22.88 20.91
CA GLN A 49 -15.28 23.76 20.81
C GLN A 49 -16.34 23.42 21.85
N ARG A 50 -16.63 22.14 22.06
CA ARG A 50 -17.54 21.66 23.11
C ARG A 50 -17.07 22.09 24.50
N LEU A 51 -15.79 21.89 24.81
CA LEU A 51 -15.20 22.32 26.09
C LEU A 51 -15.29 23.84 26.29
N ARG A 52 -15.03 24.64 25.25
CA ARG A 52 -15.15 26.11 25.32
C ARG A 52 -16.58 26.59 25.49
N SER A 53 -17.55 25.85 24.95
CA SER A 53 -18.98 26.19 25.03
C SER A 53 -19.59 25.96 26.42
N GLY A 54 -18.85 25.31 27.34
CA GLY A 54 -19.35 24.97 28.67
C GLY A 54 -20.45 23.91 28.66
N ALA A 55 -20.56 23.14 27.57
CA ALA A 55 -21.50 22.03 27.48
C ALA A 55 -21.17 20.98 28.56
N PRO A 56 -22.19 20.44 29.27
CA PRO A 56 -21.96 19.36 30.21
C PRO A 56 -21.48 18.14 29.44
N MET A 57 -20.25 17.73 29.69
CA MET A 57 -19.60 16.62 29.02
C MET A 57 -18.92 15.78 30.08
N THR A 58 -19.11 14.46 30.03
CA THR A 58 -18.51 13.58 31.04
C THR A 58 -17.08 13.24 30.65
N ASP A 59 -16.23 12.95 31.64
CA ASP A 59 -14.83 12.59 31.40
C ASP A 59 -14.70 11.33 30.51
N GLU A 60 -15.70 10.44 30.53
CA GLU A 60 -15.77 9.27 29.66
C GLU A 60 -15.92 9.64 28.18
N GLU A 61 -16.75 10.64 27.86
CA GLU A 61 -16.95 11.11 26.49
C GLU A 61 -15.68 11.78 25.94
N VAL A 62 -15.01 12.58 26.78
CA VAL A 62 -13.73 13.22 26.45
C VAL A 62 -12.65 12.16 26.18
N ASN A 63 -12.58 11.13 27.02
CA ASN A 63 -11.61 10.06 26.87
C ASN A 63 -11.91 9.20 25.63
N GLY A 64 -13.19 8.95 25.32
CA GLY A 64 -13.61 8.25 24.11
C GLY A 64 -13.22 8.98 22.83
N LEU A 65 -13.48 10.29 22.74
CA LEU A 65 -13.10 11.13 21.59
C LEU A 65 -11.59 11.24 21.43
N ARG A 66 -10.86 11.38 22.53
CA ARG A 66 -9.40 11.35 22.53
C ARG A 66 -8.86 9.99 22.06
N HIS A 67 -9.49 8.90 22.46
CA HIS A 67 -9.14 7.56 22.02
C HIS A 67 -9.41 7.38 20.52
N LEU A 68 -10.54 7.88 20.00
CA LEU A 68 -10.86 7.86 18.57
C LEU A 68 -9.84 8.65 17.74
N ALA A 69 -9.45 9.86 18.20
CA ALA A 69 -8.38 10.62 17.55
C ALA A 69 -7.05 9.85 17.57
N ARG A 70 -6.74 9.13 18.66
CA ARG A 70 -5.53 8.31 18.74
C ARG A 70 -5.58 7.08 17.83
N ILE A 71 -6.71 6.36 17.77
CA ILE A 71 -6.87 5.20 16.88
C ILE A 71 -6.74 5.64 15.42
N HIS A 72 -7.31 6.79 15.05
CA HIS A 72 -7.18 7.34 13.70
C HIS A 72 -5.76 7.86 13.38
N GLY A 73 -4.89 7.99 14.39
CA GLY A 73 -3.47 8.35 14.22
C GLY A 73 -2.47 7.23 14.44
N GLU A 74 -2.85 6.18 15.16
CA GLU A 74 -2.04 4.98 15.41
C GLU A 74 -2.42 3.84 14.46
N GLY A 75 -3.54 3.96 13.73
CA GLY A 75 -3.92 3.08 12.63
C GLY A 75 -2.86 3.14 11.55
N GLU A 76 -1.92 2.20 11.62
CA GLU A 76 -0.73 2.12 10.79
C GLU A 76 0.33 3.19 11.12
N ALA A 77 0.72 3.29 12.39
CA ALA A 77 2.14 3.58 12.64
C ALA A 77 2.94 2.67 11.70
N PRO A 78 3.81 3.19 10.82
CA PRO A 78 4.55 2.35 9.92
C PRO A 78 5.39 1.47 10.83
N GLN A 79 4.92 0.24 11.03
CA GLN A 79 5.66 -0.84 11.62
C GLN A 79 7.00 -0.74 10.95
N LYS A 80 7.97 -0.30 11.75
CA LYS A 80 9.39 -0.28 11.52
C LYS A 80 9.67 -1.09 10.26
N ARG A 81 9.76 -0.44 9.10
CA ARG A 81 10.25 -1.07 7.86
C ARG A 81 11.75 -1.26 8.01
N THR A 82 12.17 -1.86 9.12
CA THR A 82 13.46 -2.48 9.32
C THR A 82 13.32 -3.87 8.77
N GLY A 83 13.92 -4.10 7.61
CA GLY A 83 14.11 -5.46 7.09
C GLY A 83 13.04 -5.89 6.11
N SER A 84 13.35 -5.68 4.84
CA SER A 84 12.95 -6.56 3.74
C SER A 84 13.15 -8.04 4.13
N GLU A 85 12.14 -8.69 4.69
CA GLU A 85 12.12 -10.17 4.84
C GLU A 85 11.00 -10.86 4.06
N GLY A 86 9.97 -10.15 3.59
CA GLY A 86 8.88 -10.74 2.80
C GLY A 86 8.72 -10.20 1.37
N GLY A 87 9.43 -9.13 1.01
CA GLY A 87 9.34 -8.54 -0.32
C GLY A 87 10.35 -9.16 -1.27
N VAL A 88 9.91 -9.61 -2.46
CA VAL A 88 10.79 -10.09 -3.53
C VAL A 88 11.87 -9.04 -3.77
N ARG A 89 13.11 -9.35 -3.35
CA ARG A 89 14.23 -8.48 -3.65
C ARG A 89 14.49 -8.60 -5.14
N TRP A 90 14.78 -7.47 -5.79
CA TRP A 90 15.14 -7.45 -7.21
C TRP A 90 16.31 -8.38 -7.54
N THR A 91 17.18 -8.63 -6.56
CA THR A 91 18.23 -9.64 -6.64
C THR A 91 17.70 -11.06 -6.82
N ASP A 92 16.52 -11.40 -6.29
CA ASP A 92 15.90 -12.73 -6.44
C ASP A 92 15.25 -12.89 -7.82
N ALA A 93 14.64 -11.81 -8.35
CA ALA A 93 14.08 -11.78 -9.70
C ALA A 93 15.18 -11.91 -10.78
N ILE A 94 16.30 -11.20 -10.62
CA ILE A 94 17.43 -11.23 -11.56
C ILE A 94 18.23 -12.55 -11.44
N ARG A 95 18.28 -13.14 -10.24
CA ARG A 95 19.07 -14.36 -9.98
C ARG A 95 18.31 -15.65 -10.23
N GLY A 96 17.07 -15.57 -10.73
CA GLY A 96 16.27 -16.73 -11.14
C GLY A 96 16.01 -17.75 -10.03
N ARG A 97 16.12 -17.34 -8.75
CA ARG A 97 15.91 -18.26 -7.62
C ARG A 97 14.40 -18.48 -7.50
N LYS A 98 13.92 -19.65 -7.92
CA LYS A 98 12.52 -20.08 -7.69
C LYS A 98 12.19 -19.82 -6.21
N VAL A 99 11.21 -18.95 -5.97
CA VAL A 99 10.60 -18.75 -4.65
C VAL A 99 10.15 -20.14 -4.16
N VAL A 100 10.81 -20.63 -3.12
CA VAL A 100 10.56 -21.93 -2.50
C VAL A 100 9.34 -21.77 -1.58
N ASN A 101 8.21 -22.28 -2.06
CA ASN A 101 7.25 -23.13 -1.35
C ASN A 101 6.49 -22.64 -0.11
N SER A 102 6.09 -21.36 0.03
CA SER A 102 5.05 -21.02 1.02
C SER A 102 3.82 -20.29 0.46
N ASP A 103 3.96 -19.39 -0.51
CA ASP A 103 2.83 -18.60 -1.07
C ASP A 103 2.31 -19.08 -2.43
N LYS A 104 2.85 -20.18 -2.96
CA LYS A 104 2.49 -20.66 -4.31
C LYS A 104 1.09 -21.24 -4.41
N SER A 105 0.51 -21.75 -3.33
CA SER A 105 -0.79 -22.44 -3.41
C SER A 105 -1.94 -21.45 -3.59
N THR A 106 -1.94 -20.35 -2.84
CA THR A 106 -3.04 -19.37 -2.87
C THR A 106 -2.90 -18.44 -4.07
N ASN A 107 -1.69 -17.94 -4.36
CA ASN A 107 -1.52 -16.97 -5.44
C ASN A 107 -1.67 -17.60 -6.84
N ALA A 108 -1.26 -18.86 -7.04
CA ALA A 108 -1.42 -19.52 -8.34
C ALA A 108 -2.89 -19.78 -8.71
N GLU A 109 -3.77 -20.00 -7.73
CA GLU A 109 -5.21 -20.15 -7.96
C GLU A 109 -5.86 -18.85 -8.44
N TRP A 110 -5.42 -17.71 -7.92
CA TRP A 110 -5.90 -16.39 -8.34
C TRP A 110 -5.36 -15.99 -9.71
N GLU A 111 -4.07 -16.21 -9.97
CA GLU A 111 -3.47 -15.95 -11.29
C GLU A 111 -4.12 -16.81 -12.39
N GLN A 112 -4.51 -18.04 -12.07
CA GLN A 112 -5.19 -18.92 -13.03
C GLN A 112 -6.63 -18.45 -13.34
N LYS A 113 -7.36 -17.95 -12.34
CA LYS A 113 -8.70 -17.38 -12.54
C LYS A 113 -8.69 -16.10 -13.40
N ASP A 114 -7.70 -15.23 -13.19
CA ASP A 114 -7.56 -14.00 -13.99
C ASP A 114 -7.23 -14.32 -15.45
N LEU A 115 -6.37 -15.31 -15.70
CA LEU A 115 -6.05 -15.75 -17.06
C LEU A 115 -7.25 -16.37 -17.77
N GLU A 116 -8.10 -17.10 -17.04
CA GLU A 116 -9.34 -17.65 -17.57
C GLU A 116 -10.36 -16.53 -17.88
N GLN A 117 -10.49 -15.53 -17.02
CA GLN A 117 -11.33 -14.35 -17.32
C GLN A 117 -10.87 -13.64 -18.59
N VAL A 118 -9.59 -13.30 -18.70
CA VAL A 118 -9.03 -12.63 -19.88
C VAL A 118 -9.25 -13.46 -21.16
N ARG A 119 -9.10 -14.79 -21.09
CA ARG A 119 -9.40 -15.68 -22.24
C ARG A 119 -10.87 -15.63 -22.63
N THR A 120 -11.78 -15.67 -21.66
CA THR A 120 -13.22 -15.61 -21.96
C THR A 120 -13.65 -14.27 -22.54
N GLU A 121 -13.05 -13.17 -22.09
CA GLU A 121 -13.29 -11.84 -22.66
C GLU A 121 -12.78 -11.74 -24.10
N LEU A 122 -11.57 -12.25 -24.38
CA LEU A 122 -11.01 -12.32 -25.74
C LEU A 122 -11.82 -13.21 -26.68
N GLU A 123 -12.35 -14.34 -26.19
CA GLU A 123 -13.22 -15.21 -27.01
C GLU A 123 -14.60 -14.59 -27.27
N LYS A 124 -15.11 -13.80 -26.33
CA LYS A 124 -16.36 -13.05 -26.47
C LYS A 124 -16.20 -11.90 -27.48
N GLU A 125 -15.06 -11.21 -27.46
CA GLU A 125 -14.73 -10.14 -28.40
C GLU A 125 -14.46 -10.68 -29.82
N ARG A 126 -13.92 -11.90 -29.95
CA ARG A 126 -13.67 -12.54 -31.26
C ARG A 126 -14.93 -13.19 -31.90
N ARG A 127 -16.04 -13.32 -31.17
CA ARG A 127 -17.31 -13.85 -31.69
C ARG A 127 -18.33 -12.76 -32.08
N HIS A 128 -17.99 -11.49 -31.87
CA HIS A 128 -18.68 -10.33 -32.43
C HIS A 128 -17.93 -9.80 -33.65
#